data_AF-A0A814TVI7-F1
#
_entry.id   AF-A0A814TVI7-F1
#
_cell.length_a   1.000
_cell.length_b   1.000
_cell.length_c   1.000
_cell.angle_alpha   90.00
_cell.angle_beta   90.00
_cell.angle_gamma   90.00
#
_symmetry.space_group_name_H-M   'P 1'
#
loop_
_entity.id
_entity.type
_entity.pdbx_description
1 polymer ?
#
loop_
_entity_poly.entity_id
_entity_poly.type
_entity_poly.pdbx_seq_one_letter_code
_entity_poly.pdbx_strand_id
1 'polypeptide(L)'
;MSATNNKAKEKSRQHETIHQAVNQQTTALTSLVLNTSKEQSTIPKSVQAVRITSQQDMADVIHVNHFPCLFAHDLTFYQYDAIVEEYHEKQNKYISLSSREKRHQFVSNILLAKEIHPTAICWYDEGSCLYSTTNFEDKLPVVYEKEDQGYRRRLTIKSLTATSGTNDLDQSSIRVIETLIKQVLKQQFKVIGSVFYRWDEEPRPDGPYDLLNGFKQALCLTESGPTLNVDTTITRFYPHSDLLPFIWERLLDQRNMSTFNGELSDGQYNQVCNFLRDVEVTTTQSD
;
A
#
# COMPACT_ATOMS: atom_id res chain seq x y z
N MET A 1 -19.05 33.14 -0.74
CA MET A 1 -18.38 32.47 0.41
C MET A 1 -19.01 31.13 0.85
N SER A 2 -19.85 30.47 0.03
CA SER A 2 -20.58 29.23 0.44
C SER A 2 -20.10 27.93 -0.26
N ALA A 3 -19.34 28.02 -1.36
CA ALA A 3 -18.97 26.84 -2.17
C ALA A 3 -17.71 26.11 -1.66
N THR A 4 -16.72 26.82 -1.13
CA THR A 4 -15.46 26.26 -0.62
C THR A 4 -15.65 25.41 0.64
N ASN A 5 -16.60 25.79 1.50
CA ASN A 5 -16.95 25.06 2.72
C ASN A 5 -17.65 23.71 2.43
N ASN A 6 -18.35 23.58 1.30
CA ASN A 6 -18.99 22.32 0.92
C ASN A 6 -17.98 21.31 0.36
N LYS A 7 -17.01 21.74 -0.47
CA LYS A 7 -15.95 20.84 -0.98
C LYS A 7 -15.04 20.27 0.12
N ALA A 8 -14.70 21.07 1.13
CA ALA A 8 -13.92 20.61 2.28
C ALA A 8 -14.70 19.61 3.15
N LYS A 9 -16.00 19.87 3.37
CA LYS A 9 -16.90 18.93 4.07
C LYS A 9 -17.09 17.62 3.31
N GLU A 10 -17.12 17.68 1.98
CA GLU A 10 -17.31 16.52 1.12
C GLU A 10 -16.04 15.66 1.04
N LYS A 11 -14.84 16.27 0.97
CA LYS A 11 -13.56 15.57 1.13
C LYS A 11 -13.40 14.94 2.52
N SER A 12 -13.81 15.64 3.58
CA SER A 12 -13.75 15.13 4.96
C SER A 12 -14.71 13.94 5.16
N ARG A 13 -15.91 14.00 4.57
CA ARG A 13 -16.88 12.89 4.59
C ARG A 13 -16.40 11.70 3.76
N GLN A 14 -15.76 11.94 2.61
CA GLN A 14 -15.12 10.87 1.84
C GLN A 14 -13.99 10.21 2.63
N HIS A 15 -13.14 10.99 3.32
CA HIS A 15 -12.09 10.43 4.20
C HIS A 15 -12.65 9.61 5.36
N GLU A 16 -13.69 10.09 6.06
CA GLU A 16 -14.34 9.33 7.14
C GLU A 16 -15.01 8.05 6.65
N THR A 17 -15.66 8.10 5.48
CA THR A 17 -16.31 6.93 4.86
C THR A 17 -15.28 5.90 4.42
N ILE A 18 -14.15 6.35 3.85
CA ILE A 18 -13.00 5.50 3.52
C ILE A 18 -12.45 4.86 4.78
N HIS A 19 -12.20 5.61 5.86
CA HIS A 19 -11.71 5.08 7.14
C HIS A 19 -12.66 4.03 7.76
N GLN A 20 -13.98 4.22 7.68
CA GLN A 20 -14.95 3.27 8.21
C GLN A 20 -15.03 1.97 7.37
N ALA A 21 -15.05 2.08 6.04
CA ALA A 21 -15.06 0.92 5.14
C ALA A 21 -13.74 0.13 5.22
N VAL A 22 -12.63 0.84 5.38
CA VAL A 22 -11.30 0.30 5.66
C VAL A 22 -11.27 -0.44 7.00
N ASN A 23 -11.79 0.13 8.07
CA ASN A 23 -11.85 -0.54 9.37
C ASN A 23 -12.66 -1.85 9.30
N GLN A 24 -13.70 -1.91 8.46
CA GLN A 24 -14.44 -3.16 8.21
C GLN A 24 -13.60 -4.19 7.44
N GLN A 25 -12.83 -3.78 6.43
CA GLN A 25 -11.92 -4.66 5.69
C GLN A 25 -10.76 -5.15 6.56
N THR A 26 -10.15 -4.26 7.36
CA THR A 26 -9.09 -4.58 8.32
C THR A 26 -9.63 -5.51 9.43
N THR A 27 -10.84 -5.29 9.92
CA THR A 27 -11.48 -6.20 10.90
C THR A 27 -11.74 -7.57 10.31
N ALA A 28 -12.21 -7.65 9.05
CA ALA A 28 -12.42 -8.92 8.36
C ALA A 28 -11.10 -9.67 8.11
N LEU A 29 -10.04 -8.96 7.70
CA LEU A 29 -8.68 -9.52 7.57
C LEU A 29 -8.09 -9.95 8.91
N THR A 30 -8.32 -9.18 9.98
CA THR A 30 -7.89 -9.55 11.34
C THR A 30 -8.62 -10.81 11.81
N SER A 31 -9.92 -10.97 11.51
CA SER A 31 -10.65 -12.21 11.79
C SER A 31 -10.23 -13.40 10.91
N LEU A 32 -9.68 -13.14 9.71
CA LEU A 32 -9.10 -14.18 8.84
C LEU A 32 -7.70 -14.62 9.31
N VAL A 33 -6.95 -13.73 9.98
CA VAL A 33 -5.59 -13.98 10.48
C VAL A 33 -5.58 -14.44 11.96
N LEU A 34 -6.62 -14.12 12.74
CA LEU A 34 -6.77 -14.49 14.14
C LEU A 34 -8.07 -15.25 14.37
N ASN A 35 -8.08 -16.54 14.04
CA ASN A 35 -8.97 -17.51 14.66
C ASN A 35 -8.16 -18.39 15.63
N THR A 36 -7.64 -17.77 16.68
CA THR A 36 -7.29 -18.48 17.91
C THR A 36 -8.04 -17.82 19.04
N SER A 37 -9.24 -18.35 19.33
CA SER A 37 -9.87 -18.35 20.66
C SER A 37 -11.35 -18.70 20.53
N LYS A 38 -11.68 -19.98 20.32
CA LYS A 38 -12.94 -20.57 20.82
C LYS A 38 -13.07 -22.08 20.61
N GLU A 39 -11.99 -22.83 20.62
CA GLU A 39 -12.09 -24.26 20.92
C GLU A 39 -11.06 -24.65 21.98
N GLN A 40 -11.49 -25.57 22.82
CA GLN A 40 -11.06 -25.79 24.18
C GLN A 40 -9.59 -26.20 24.31
N SER A 41 -8.91 -25.57 25.26
CA SER A 41 -8.18 -26.26 26.33
C SER A 41 -7.43 -27.55 25.95
N THR A 42 -6.31 -27.40 25.25
CA THR A 42 -5.06 -28.10 25.58
C THR A 42 -3.90 -27.31 25.01
N ILE A 43 -3.44 -26.29 25.76
CA ILE A 43 -2.13 -25.68 25.54
C ILE A 43 -1.10 -26.79 25.78
N PRO A 44 -0.28 -27.18 24.78
CA PRO A 44 0.91 -27.96 25.08
C PRO A 44 1.77 -27.07 25.99
N LYS A 45 2.10 -27.56 27.19
CA LYS A 45 3.03 -26.90 28.11
C LYS A 45 4.41 -26.78 27.46
N SER A 46 4.63 -25.77 26.61
CA SER A 46 5.97 -25.45 26.11
C SER A 46 6.13 -24.00 25.59
N VAL A 47 5.27 -23.07 26.02
CA VAL A 47 5.56 -21.63 25.89
C VAL A 47 5.64 -21.04 27.29
N GLN A 48 6.64 -21.48 28.05
CA GLN A 48 7.14 -20.70 29.17
C GLN A 48 8.31 -19.88 28.67
N ALA A 49 8.28 -18.57 28.92
CA ALA A 49 9.45 -17.72 28.87
C ALA A 49 10.54 -18.39 29.74
N VAL A 50 11.54 -18.98 29.08
CA VAL A 50 12.63 -19.66 29.76
C VAL A 50 13.51 -18.59 30.39
N ARG A 51 13.42 -18.49 31.72
CA ARG A 51 14.40 -17.80 32.55
C ARG A 51 15.68 -18.64 32.50
N ILE A 52 16.65 -18.18 31.71
CA ILE A 52 17.93 -18.88 31.51
C ILE A 52 18.62 -19.01 32.87
N THR A 53 18.73 -20.23 33.36
CA THR A 53 19.64 -20.62 34.44
C THR A 53 20.51 -21.77 33.94
N SER A 54 21.81 -21.55 34.06
CA SER A 54 22.97 -22.47 33.95
C SER A 54 23.11 -23.37 32.70
N GLN A 55 24.15 -23.03 31.93
CA GLN A 55 25.14 -23.92 31.30
C GLN A 55 24.82 -25.42 31.23
N GLN A 56 24.42 -25.91 30.05
CA GLN A 56 24.87 -27.19 29.46
C GLN A 56 24.34 -27.33 28.03
N ASP A 57 25.25 -27.64 27.09
CA ASP A 57 25.06 -28.03 25.69
C ASP A 57 24.10 -27.17 24.84
N MET A 58 24.53 -25.96 24.48
CA MET A 58 23.85 -25.18 23.44
C MET A 58 24.28 -25.69 22.07
N ALA A 59 23.42 -26.49 21.42
CA ALA A 59 23.35 -26.45 19.97
C ALA A 59 23.15 -24.97 19.57
N ASP A 60 23.98 -24.44 18.67
CA ASP A 60 23.91 -23.05 18.24
C ASP A 60 22.50 -22.74 17.72
N VAL A 61 21.70 -22.05 18.53
CA VAL A 61 20.35 -21.62 18.14
C VAL A 61 20.52 -20.44 17.20
N ILE A 62 20.29 -20.67 15.91
CA ILE A 62 20.32 -19.61 14.89
C ILE A 62 18.95 -18.93 14.87
N HIS A 63 18.94 -17.65 15.22
CA HIS A 63 17.76 -16.81 15.05
C HIS A 63 17.74 -16.23 13.64
N VAL A 64 16.59 -16.35 12.97
CA VAL A 64 16.33 -15.82 11.63
C VAL A 64 15.19 -14.81 11.68
N ASN A 65 15.14 -13.95 10.67
CA ASN A 65 14.11 -12.93 10.43
C ASN A 65 12.83 -13.48 9.76
N HIS A 66 12.64 -14.81 9.78
CA HIS A 66 11.48 -15.49 9.23
C HIS A 66 10.50 -15.86 10.34
N PHE A 67 9.29 -15.32 10.26
CA PHE A 67 8.20 -15.57 11.20
C PHE A 67 7.19 -16.55 10.60
N PRO A 68 6.96 -17.72 11.19
CA PRO A 68 5.98 -18.68 10.68
C PRO A 68 4.57 -18.08 10.59
N CYS A 69 3.89 -18.29 9.47
CA CYS A 69 2.50 -17.87 9.27
C CYS A 69 1.57 -19.07 9.39
N LEU A 70 0.46 -18.88 10.11
CA LEU A 70 -0.63 -19.84 10.16
C LEU A 70 -1.84 -19.22 9.46
N PHE A 71 -2.34 -19.88 8.42
CA PHE A 71 -3.53 -19.46 7.70
C PHE A 71 -4.69 -20.39 8.06
N ALA A 72 -5.92 -19.88 8.03
CA ALA A 72 -7.11 -20.70 8.19
C ALA A 72 -7.12 -21.83 7.15
N HIS A 73 -7.41 -23.04 7.59
CA HIS A 73 -7.70 -24.16 6.69
C HIS A 73 -8.96 -23.84 5.88
N ASP A 74 -9.00 -24.22 4.61
CA ASP A 74 -10.15 -24.06 3.69
C ASP A 74 -10.44 -22.64 3.16
N LEU A 75 -9.51 -21.69 3.30
CA LEU A 75 -9.70 -20.38 2.69
C LEU A 75 -9.42 -20.46 1.19
N THR A 76 -10.46 -20.18 0.39
CA THR A 76 -10.39 -20.13 -1.07
C THR A 76 -10.37 -18.69 -1.56
N PHE A 77 -9.53 -18.42 -2.56
CA PHE A 77 -9.41 -17.15 -3.25
C PHE A 77 -9.72 -17.35 -4.74
N TYR A 78 -10.51 -16.45 -5.28
CA TYR A 78 -10.89 -16.40 -6.69
C TYR A 78 -10.17 -15.24 -7.35
N GLN A 79 -9.45 -15.51 -8.43
CA GLN A 79 -8.72 -14.51 -9.21
C GLN A 79 -9.47 -14.21 -10.51
N TYR A 80 -9.64 -12.92 -10.81
CA TYR A 80 -10.36 -12.44 -11.98
C TYR A 80 -9.49 -11.49 -12.81
N ASP A 81 -9.69 -11.50 -14.13
CA ASP A 81 -9.10 -10.50 -15.02
C ASP A 81 -9.84 -9.18 -14.93
N ALA A 82 -9.13 -8.12 -14.55
CA ALA A 82 -9.61 -6.76 -14.40
C ALA A 82 -8.90 -5.81 -15.37
N ILE A 83 -9.68 -5.04 -16.12
CA ILE A 83 -9.19 -4.03 -17.06
C ILE A 83 -9.73 -2.67 -16.66
N VAL A 84 -8.82 -1.70 -16.52
CA VAL A 84 -9.16 -0.31 -16.21
C VAL A 84 -8.85 0.56 -17.43
N GLU A 85 -9.84 1.32 -17.86
CA GLU A 85 -9.80 2.15 -19.06
C GLU A 85 -10.27 3.58 -18.77
N GLU A 86 -9.75 4.54 -19.52
CA GLU A 86 -10.18 5.93 -19.52
C GLU A 86 -10.70 6.32 -20.90
N TYR A 87 -11.80 7.06 -20.93
CA TYR A 87 -12.40 7.54 -22.15
C TYR A 87 -11.58 8.68 -22.73
N HIS A 88 -11.12 8.51 -23.96
CA HIS A 88 -10.33 9.51 -24.65
C HIS A 88 -11.18 10.27 -25.67
N GLU A 89 -11.66 11.46 -25.30
CA GLU A 89 -12.62 12.26 -26.09
C GLU A 89 -12.19 12.45 -27.55
N LYS A 90 -10.92 12.83 -27.78
CA LYS A 90 -10.41 13.08 -29.15
C LYS A 90 -10.41 11.86 -30.05
N GLN A 91 -10.34 10.65 -29.47
CA GLN A 91 -10.30 9.39 -30.21
C GLN A 91 -11.64 8.64 -30.12
N ASN A 92 -12.62 9.19 -29.38
CA ASN A 92 -13.94 8.62 -29.17
C ASN A 92 -13.92 7.14 -28.77
N LYS A 93 -12.96 6.75 -27.91
CA LYS A 93 -12.77 5.36 -27.47
C LYS A 93 -12.19 5.27 -26.06
N TYR A 94 -12.40 4.13 -25.44
CA TYR A 94 -11.73 3.74 -24.20
C TYR A 94 -10.31 3.26 -24.50
N ILE A 95 -9.36 3.67 -23.65
CA ILE A 95 -7.95 3.28 -23.73
C ILE A 95 -7.51 2.83 -22.35
N SER A 96 -6.67 1.80 -22.27
CA SER A 96 -6.13 1.33 -20.99
C SER A 96 -5.41 2.44 -20.23
N LEU A 97 -5.80 2.62 -18.96
CA LEU A 97 -5.23 3.63 -18.09
C LEU A 97 -3.82 3.20 -17.66
N SER A 98 -2.78 3.90 -18.09
CA SER A 98 -1.38 3.48 -17.88
C SER A 98 -0.85 3.70 -16.46
N SER A 99 -1.34 4.73 -15.76
CA SER A 99 -0.90 5.04 -14.39
C SER A 99 -1.40 4.01 -13.38
N ARG A 100 -0.47 3.31 -12.74
CA ARG A 100 -0.74 2.32 -11.68
C ARG A 100 -1.49 2.91 -10.51
N GLU A 101 -1.08 4.10 -10.06
CA GLU A 101 -1.70 4.80 -8.95
C GLU A 101 -3.14 5.20 -9.26
N LYS A 102 -3.40 5.78 -10.45
CA LYS A 102 -4.76 6.16 -10.85
C LYS A 102 -5.67 4.94 -11.00
N ARG A 103 -5.17 3.83 -11.57
CA ARG A 103 -5.93 2.56 -11.64
C ARG A 103 -6.28 2.08 -10.23
N HIS A 104 -5.30 2.04 -9.34
CA HIS A 104 -5.49 1.61 -7.97
C HIS A 104 -6.54 2.45 -7.26
N GLN A 105 -6.41 3.78 -7.31
CA GLN A 105 -7.34 4.71 -6.69
C GLN A 105 -8.77 4.51 -7.20
N PHE A 106 -8.95 4.42 -8.52
CA PHE A 106 -10.26 4.21 -9.13
C PHE A 106 -10.90 2.90 -8.68
N VAL A 107 -10.17 1.78 -8.76
CA VAL A 107 -10.69 0.47 -8.36
C VAL A 107 -10.95 0.42 -6.86
N SER A 108 -10.03 0.90 -6.01
CA SER A 108 -10.21 0.92 -4.56
C SER A 108 -11.49 1.66 -4.13
N ASN A 109 -11.83 2.78 -4.79
CA ASN A 109 -13.08 3.50 -4.52
C ASN A 109 -14.33 2.65 -4.82
N ILE A 110 -14.32 1.89 -5.92
CA ILE A 110 -15.41 0.96 -6.28
C ILE A 110 -15.53 -0.17 -5.26
N LEU A 111 -14.38 -0.73 -4.84
CA LEU A 111 -14.33 -1.81 -3.85
C LEU A 111 -14.85 -1.37 -2.48
N LEU A 112 -14.47 -0.16 -2.04
CA LEU A 112 -14.93 0.42 -0.78
C LEU A 112 -16.43 0.74 -0.81
N ALA A 113 -16.95 1.16 -1.96
CA ALA A 113 -18.38 1.38 -2.17
C ALA A 113 -19.19 0.07 -2.32
N LYS A 114 -18.52 -1.09 -2.33
CA LYS A 114 -19.11 -2.43 -2.51
C LYS A 114 -19.98 -2.54 -3.77
N GLU A 115 -19.60 -1.83 -4.82
CA GLU A 115 -20.37 -1.73 -6.07
C GLU A 115 -20.25 -2.98 -6.96
N ILE A 116 -19.20 -3.78 -6.79
CA ILE A 116 -19.00 -5.05 -7.53
C ILE A 116 -19.82 -6.18 -6.90
N HIS A 117 -19.73 -6.32 -5.58
CA HIS A 117 -20.47 -7.34 -4.83
C HIS A 117 -20.72 -6.85 -3.40
N PRO A 118 -21.96 -6.94 -2.88
CA PRO A 118 -22.32 -6.35 -1.59
C PRO A 118 -21.64 -7.03 -0.39
N THR A 119 -21.26 -8.30 -0.53
CA THR A 119 -20.69 -9.10 0.56
C THR A 119 -19.28 -9.61 0.28
N ALA A 120 -18.80 -9.51 -0.96
CA ALA A 120 -17.49 -10.07 -1.28
C ALA A 120 -16.42 -9.11 -0.79
N ILE A 121 -15.39 -9.66 -0.16
CA ILE A 121 -14.17 -8.90 0.09
C ILE A 121 -13.31 -9.07 -1.16
N CYS A 122 -12.99 -7.94 -1.78
CA CYS A 122 -12.26 -7.91 -3.04
C CYS A 122 -11.00 -7.07 -2.88
N TRP A 123 -9.96 -7.43 -3.63
CA TRP A 123 -8.67 -6.76 -3.62
C TRP A 123 -8.11 -6.64 -5.02
N TYR A 124 -7.44 -5.54 -5.31
CA TYR A 124 -6.86 -5.27 -6.62
C TYR A 124 -5.33 -5.21 -6.54
N ASP A 125 -4.65 -5.89 -7.46
CA ASP A 125 -3.20 -6.00 -7.49
C ASP A 125 -2.48 -4.79 -8.11
N GLU A 126 -3.25 -3.80 -8.58
CA GLU A 126 -2.77 -2.57 -9.26
C GLU A 126 -2.29 -2.80 -10.70
N GLY A 127 -2.39 -4.04 -11.17
CA GLY A 127 -2.11 -4.50 -12.52
C GLY A 127 -3.40 -4.89 -13.21
N SER A 128 -3.59 -6.18 -13.42
CA SER A 128 -4.69 -6.73 -14.21
C SER A 128 -5.53 -7.76 -13.44
N CYS A 129 -5.31 -7.93 -12.14
CA CYS A 129 -5.96 -8.97 -11.36
C CYS A 129 -6.78 -8.40 -10.21
N LEU A 130 -8.02 -8.88 -10.10
CA LEU A 130 -8.86 -8.70 -8.91
C LEU A 130 -8.97 -10.05 -8.19
N TYR A 131 -8.83 -10.05 -6.87
CA TYR A 131 -8.99 -11.22 -6.02
C TYR A 131 -10.23 -11.09 -5.16
N SER A 132 -10.88 -12.21 -4.85
CA SER A 132 -12.03 -12.24 -3.94
C SER A 132 -12.08 -13.49 -3.08
N THR A 133 -12.70 -13.38 -1.90
CA THR A 133 -13.08 -14.53 -1.06
C THR A 133 -14.38 -15.21 -1.49
N THR A 134 -15.14 -14.60 -2.40
CA THR A 134 -16.45 -15.12 -2.83
C THR A 134 -16.44 -15.29 -4.34
N ASN A 135 -16.94 -16.45 -4.83
CA ASN A 135 -17.10 -16.64 -6.26
C ASN A 135 -18.32 -15.83 -6.75
N PHE A 136 -18.11 -14.95 -7.72
CA PHE A 136 -19.17 -14.24 -8.44
C PHE A 136 -19.06 -14.40 -9.98
N GLU A 137 -18.55 -15.56 -10.44
CA GLU A 137 -18.44 -15.90 -11.86
C GLU A 137 -19.79 -15.81 -12.61
N ASP A 138 -20.89 -16.06 -11.91
CA ASP A 138 -22.26 -15.94 -12.42
C ASP A 138 -22.64 -14.51 -12.87
N LYS A 139 -21.87 -13.50 -12.44
CA LYS A 139 -22.12 -12.07 -12.73
C LYS A 139 -21.21 -11.51 -13.81
N LEU A 140 -20.37 -12.34 -14.44
CA LEU A 140 -19.40 -11.88 -15.42
C LEU A 140 -20.01 -11.75 -16.84
N PRO A 141 -19.57 -10.76 -17.65
CA PRO A 141 -18.62 -9.72 -17.30
C PRO A 141 -19.26 -8.61 -16.46
N VAL A 142 -18.55 -8.13 -15.45
CA VAL A 142 -18.96 -6.95 -14.67
C VAL A 142 -18.35 -5.71 -15.32
N VAL A 143 -19.18 -4.76 -15.72
CA VAL A 143 -18.73 -3.47 -16.27
C VAL A 143 -19.22 -2.35 -15.35
N TYR A 144 -18.28 -1.60 -14.80
CA TYR A 144 -18.55 -0.44 -13.98
C TYR A 144 -17.97 0.81 -14.64
N GLU A 145 -18.78 1.84 -14.84
CA GLU A 145 -18.39 3.09 -15.47
C GLU A 145 -18.77 4.26 -14.57
N LYS A 146 -17.82 5.18 -14.33
CA LYS A 146 -18.02 6.35 -13.48
C LYS A 146 -17.15 7.50 -13.94
N GLU A 147 -17.64 8.70 -13.72
CA GLU A 147 -16.83 9.91 -13.86
C GLU A 147 -15.99 10.11 -12.59
N ASP A 148 -14.68 10.19 -12.75
CA ASP A 148 -13.71 10.37 -11.68
C ASP A 148 -12.77 11.52 -12.04
N GLN A 149 -12.80 12.59 -11.24
CA GLN A 149 -12.05 13.83 -11.46
C GLN A 149 -12.26 14.45 -12.86
N GLY A 150 -13.48 14.36 -13.40
CA GLY A 150 -13.83 14.88 -14.74
C GLY A 150 -13.47 13.97 -15.91
N TYR A 151 -12.93 12.77 -15.63
CA TYR A 151 -12.63 11.76 -16.66
C TYR A 151 -13.61 10.60 -16.54
N ARG A 152 -14.18 10.16 -17.66
CA ARG A 152 -14.98 8.93 -17.68
C ARG A 152 -14.06 7.72 -17.66
N ARG A 153 -14.16 6.92 -16.61
CA ARG A 153 -13.34 5.72 -16.40
C ARG A 153 -14.22 4.48 -16.29
N ARG A 154 -13.67 3.36 -16.73
CA ARG A 154 -14.35 2.07 -16.78
C ARG A 154 -13.49 0.98 -16.17
N LEU A 155 -14.09 0.17 -15.30
CA LEU A 155 -13.56 -1.11 -14.82
C LEU A 155 -14.36 -2.24 -15.48
N THR A 156 -13.66 -3.17 -16.12
CA THR A 156 -14.26 -4.39 -16.69
C THR A 156 -13.63 -5.62 -16.05
N ILE A 157 -14.45 -6.49 -15.47
CA ILE A 157 -14.05 -7.80 -14.94
C ILE A 157 -14.57 -8.86 -15.91
N LYS A 158 -13.67 -9.61 -16.56
CA LYS A 158 -14.05 -10.44 -17.72
C LYS A 158 -14.34 -11.90 -17.36
N SER A 159 -13.44 -12.50 -16.60
CA SER A 159 -13.38 -13.96 -16.42
C SER A 159 -12.73 -14.29 -15.08
N LEU A 160 -13.15 -15.40 -14.49
CA LEU A 160 -12.40 -16.11 -13.45
C LEU A 160 -11.20 -16.80 -14.13
N THR A 161 -9.99 -16.53 -13.65
CA THR A 161 -8.75 -17.06 -14.23
C THR A 161 -8.11 -18.14 -13.40
N ALA A 162 -8.22 -18.07 -12.08
CA ALA A 162 -7.68 -19.08 -11.18
C ALA A 162 -8.49 -19.16 -9.89
N THR A 163 -8.41 -20.32 -9.26
CA THR A 163 -8.85 -20.55 -7.90
C THR A 163 -7.66 -21.08 -7.11
N SER A 164 -7.37 -20.43 -6.00
CA SER A 164 -6.23 -20.72 -5.12
C SER A 164 -6.74 -20.95 -3.71
N GLY A 165 -6.02 -21.72 -2.89
CA GLY A 165 -6.49 -22.06 -1.54
C GLY A 165 -5.35 -22.23 -0.55
N THR A 166 -5.67 -22.13 0.74
CA THR A 166 -4.70 -22.33 1.83
C THR A 166 -4.38 -23.81 2.11
N ASN A 167 -5.15 -24.74 1.54
CA ASN A 167 -4.88 -26.18 1.68
C ASN A 167 -3.72 -26.65 0.79
N ASP A 168 -3.58 -26.05 -0.40
CA ASP A 168 -2.52 -26.31 -1.37
C ASP A 168 -1.77 -25.00 -1.65
N LEU A 169 -1.04 -24.50 -0.65
CA LEU A 169 -0.29 -23.25 -0.76
C LEU A 169 0.78 -23.33 -1.86
N ASP A 170 0.43 -22.81 -3.02
CA ASP A 170 1.33 -22.62 -4.15
C ASP A 170 1.88 -21.18 -4.18
N GLN A 171 2.82 -20.94 -5.09
CA GLN A 171 3.39 -19.60 -5.26
C GLN A 171 2.34 -18.55 -5.65
N SER A 172 1.27 -18.94 -6.35
CA SER A 172 0.18 -18.04 -6.72
C SER A 172 -0.58 -17.60 -5.47
N SER A 173 -0.97 -18.54 -4.61
CA SER A 173 -1.65 -18.29 -3.32
C SER A 173 -0.84 -17.35 -2.43
N ILE A 174 0.47 -17.58 -2.35
CA ILE A 174 1.40 -16.74 -1.57
C ILE A 174 1.42 -15.30 -2.11
N ARG A 175 1.43 -15.09 -3.42
CA ARG A 175 1.36 -13.74 -4.02
C ARG A 175 0.04 -13.04 -3.74
N VAL A 176 -1.08 -13.78 -3.76
CA VAL A 176 -2.39 -13.22 -3.41
C VAL A 176 -2.34 -12.75 -1.96
N ILE A 177 -1.98 -13.63 -1.03
CA ILE A 177 -1.92 -13.31 0.41
C ILE A 177 -0.94 -12.16 0.67
N GLU A 178 0.23 -12.17 0.04
CA GLU A 178 1.18 -11.06 0.13
C GLU A 178 0.52 -9.74 -0.28
N THR A 179 -0.16 -9.72 -1.44
CA THR A 179 -0.90 -8.53 -1.92
C THR A 179 -1.92 -8.07 -0.89
N LEU A 180 -2.67 -8.99 -0.26
CA LEU A 180 -3.64 -8.65 0.77
C LEU A 180 -2.99 -7.94 1.96
N ILE A 181 -1.89 -8.49 2.46
CA ILE A 181 -1.14 -7.89 3.58
C ILE A 181 -0.62 -6.50 3.18
N LYS A 182 -0.09 -6.34 1.95
CA LYS A 182 0.37 -5.03 1.47
C LYS A 182 -0.75 -3.99 1.45
N GLN A 183 -1.95 -4.36 1.01
CA GLN A 183 -3.08 -3.44 0.94
C GLN A 183 -3.49 -2.91 2.32
N VAL A 184 -3.42 -3.74 3.37
CA VAL A 184 -3.68 -3.30 4.75
C VAL A 184 -2.63 -2.28 5.20
N LEU A 185 -1.35 -2.56 4.93
CA LEU A 185 -0.25 -1.71 5.36
C LEU A 185 -0.19 -0.37 4.63
N LYS A 186 -0.69 -0.28 3.38
CA LYS A 186 -0.71 0.97 2.60
C LYS A 186 -1.42 2.14 3.27
N GLN A 187 -2.29 1.88 4.24
CA GLN A 187 -2.98 2.92 4.99
C GLN A 187 -2.08 3.61 6.02
N GLN A 188 -1.07 2.91 6.52
CA GLN A 188 -0.21 3.35 7.62
C GLN A 188 1.21 3.62 7.15
N PHE A 189 1.59 3.15 5.97
CA PHE A 189 2.96 3.22 5.47
C PHE A 189 3.00 3.73 4.04
N LYS A 190 4.08 4.47 3.72
CA LYS A 190 4.46 4.73 2.34
C LYS A 190 5.11 3.46 1.77
N VAL A 191 4.48 2.87 0.75
CA VAL A 191 4.91 1.57 0.21
C VAL A 191 5.66 1.75 -1.11
N ILE A 192 6.89 1.22 -1.18
CA ILE A 192 7.70 1.18 -2.40
C ILE A 192 8.15 -0.26 -2.62
N GLY A 193 7.53 -0.92 -3.61
CA GLY A 193 7.78 -2.34 -3.88
C GLY A 193 7.36 -3.23 -2.70
N SER A 194 8.34 -3.82 -2.02
CA SER A 194 8.17 -4.65 -0.81
C SER A 194 8.66 -3.96 0.46
N VAL A 195 8.92 -2.65 0.41
CA VAL A 195 9.42 -1.86 1.54
C VAL A 195 8.35 -0.88 2.02
N PHE A 196 8.20 -0.79 3.32
CA PHE A 196 7.20 -0.01 4.03
C PHE A 196 7.91 1.03 4.89
N TYR A 197 7.71 2.31 4.58
CA TYR A 197 8.31 3.43 5.32
C TYR A 197 7.26 4.12 6.19
N ARG A 198 7.64 4.41 7.43
CA ARG A 198 6.79 5.19 8.35
C ARG A 198 6.75 6.64 7.90
N TRP A 199 5.54 7.20 7.84
CA TRP A 199 5.32 8.62 7.53
C TRP A 199 4.87 9.41 8.77
N ASP A 200 4.53 8.71 9.85
CA ASP A 200 4.11 9.25 11.13
C ASP A 200 5.28 9.54 12.09
N GLU A 201 6.47 9.00 11.80
CA GLU A 201 7.70 9.33 12.52
C GLU A 201 8.30 10.62 11.98
N GLU A 202 8.79 11.47 12.90
CA GLU A 202 9.55 12.66 12.52
C GLU A 202 10.83 12.23 11.79
N PRO A 203 11.01 12.64 10.52
CA PRO A 203 12.19 12.26 9.75
C PRO A 203 13.46 12.80 10.38
N ARG A 204 14.55 12.03 10.29
CA ARG A 204 15.88 12.52 10.69
C ARG A 204 16.55 13.23 9.51
N PRO A 205 16.90 14.53 9.61
CA PRO A 205 17.61 15.23 8.55
C PRO A 205 18.95 14.58 8.19
N ASP A 206 19.27 14.51 6.90
CA ASP A 206 20.54 14.02 6.36
C ASP A 206 20.92 14.82 5.10
N GLY A 207 21.47 16.02 5.33
CA GLY A 207 21.76 17.00 4.28
C GLY A 207 20.47 17.47 3.58
N PRO A 208 20.40 17.39 2.23
CA PRO A 208 19.20 17.78 1.50
C PRO A 208 18.07 16.75 1.57
N TYR A 209 18.24 15.66 2.32
CA TYR A 209 17.26 14.60 2.42
C TYR A 209 16.77 14.43 3.86
N ASP A 210 15.67 13.69 3.96
CA ASP A 210 15.15 13.17 5.20
C ASP A 210 15.33 11.64 5.22
N LEU A 211 15.88 11.11 6.30
CA LEU A 211 15.98 9.67 6.51
C LEU A 211 14.70 9.15 7.14
N LEU A 212 14.09 8.18 6.46
CA LEU A 212 12.93 7.46 6.95
C LEU A 212 13.29 6.02 7.27
N ASN A 213 12.88 5.59 8.45
CA ASN A 213 12.93 4.19 8.85
C ASN A 213 11.80 3.43 8.15
N GLY A 214 12.11 2.18 7.82
CA GLY A 214 11.13 1.27 7.27
C GLY A 214 11.51 -0.17 7.51
N PHE A 215 10.74 -1.06 6.90
CA PHE A 215 11.06 -2.47 6.85
C PHE A 215 10.71 -3.04 5.48
N LYS A 216 11.51 -3.99 5.03
CA LYS A 216 11.19 -4.88 3.93
C LYS A 216 10.33 -6.00 4.47
N GLN A 217 9.28 -6.36 3.74
CA GLN A 217 8.43 -7.49 4.07
C GLN A 217 8.23 -8.36 2.81
N ALA A 218 8.41 -9.67 2.95
CA ALA A 218 8.10 -10.64 1.90
C ALA A 218 7.46 -11.89 2.52
N LEU A 219 6.44 -12.42 1.85
CA LEU A 219 5.88 -13.72 2.22
C LEU A 219 6.62 -14.80 1.42
N CYS A 220 7.21 -15.78 2.10
CA CYS A 220 8.04 -16.83 1.51
C CYS A 220 7.43 -18.20 1.80
N LEU A 221 7.30 -19.03 0.77
CA LEU A 221 7.00 -20.45 0.95
C LEU A 221 8.30 -21.21 1.18
N THR A 222 8.45 -21.82 2.36
CA THR A 222 9.61 -22.63 2.73
C THR A 222 9.22 -24.10 2.89
N GLU A 223 10.19 -24.99 3.06
CA GLU A 223 9.92 -26.41 3.35
C GLU A 223 9.09 -26.62 4.62
N SER A 224 9.20 -25.70 5.60
CA SER A 224 8.41 -25.71 6.84
C SER A 224 7.07 -24.98 6.71
N GLY A 225 6.70 -24.54 5.51
CA GLY A 225 5.49 -23.79 5.22
C GLY A 225 5.72 -22.29 5.01
N PRO A 226 4.65 -21.48 5.00
CA PRO A 226 4.73 -20.06 4.74
C PRO A 226 5.37 -19.31 5.91
N THR A 227 6.25 -18.37 5.60
CA THR A 227 6.92 -17.51 6.57
C THR A 227 6.88 -16.06 6.09
N LEU A 228 6.70 -15.13 7.01
CA LEU A 228 6.86 -13.70 6.77
C LEU A 228 8.31 -13.33 7.08
N ASN A 229 9.06 -12.92 6.06
CA ASN A 229 10.40 -12.36 6.24
C ASN A 229 10.28 -10.84 6.46
N VAL A 230 10.90 -10.33 7.53
CA VAL A 230 10.90 -8.91 7.88
C VAL A 230 12.32 -8.41 8.18
N ASP A 231 12.76 -7.39 7.46
CA ASP A 231 14.08 -6.76 7.64
C ASP A 231 13.95 -5.25 7.81
N THR A 232 14.58 -4.68 8.83
CA THR A 232 14.62 -3.21 9.01
C THR A 232 15.50 -2.56 7.94
N THR A 233 15.09 -1.38 7.47
CA THR A 233 15.85 -0.58 6.50
C THR A 233 15.72 0.91 6.78
N ILE A 234 16.65 1.69 6.23
CA ILE A 234 16.64 3.15 6.29
C ILE A 234 16.97 3.72 4.91
N THR A 235 16.16 4.67 4.44
CA THR A 235 16.30 5.24 3.09
C THR A 235 16.11 6.76 3.12
N ARG A 236 16.79 7.44 2.20
CA ARG A 236 16.67 8.90 1.97
C ARG A 236 15.45 9.23 1.12
N PHE A 237 14.71 10.23 1.55
CA PHE A 237 13.59 10.82 0.83
C PHE A 237 13.78 12.32 0.67
N TYR A 238 13.18 12.89 -0.37
CA TYR A 238 13.01 14.34 -0.42
C TYR A 238 12.07 14.78 0.72
N PRO A 239 12.42 15.82 1.46
CA PRO A 239 11.54 16.39 2.48
C PRO A 239 10.27 16.92 1.83
N HIS A 240 9.16 16.85 2.54
CA HIS A 240 7.94 17.55 2.12
C HIS A 240 8.05 19.02 2.55
N SER A 241 8.61 19.84 1.67
CA SER A 241 8.87 21.26 1.93
C SER A 241 8.63 22.12 0.70
N ASP A 242 8.37 23.40 0.93
CA ASP A 242 8.33 24.39 -0.14
C ASP A 242 9.67 24.43 -0.90
N LEU A 243 9.61 24.59 -2.22
CA LEU A 243 10.77 24.51 -3.09
C LEU A 243 11.86 25.54 -2.75
N LEU A 244 11.46 26.77 -2.41
CA LEU A 244 12.41 27.85 -2.12
C LEU A 244 13.17 27.61 -0.80
N PRO A 245 12.52 27.36 0.36
CA PRO A 245 13.19 26.93 1.58
C PRO A 245 14.05 25.68 1.38
N PHE A 246 13.58 24.71 0.60
CA PHE A 246 14.35 23.51 0.28
C PHE A 246 15.68 23.85 -0.40
N ILE A 247 15.63 24.60 -1.51
CA ILE A 247 16.82 24.98 -2.26
C ILE A 247 17.79 25.75 -1.35
N TRP A 248 17.27 26.73 -0.62
CA TRP A 248 18.12 27.65 0.14
C TRP A 248 18.72 26.99 1.38
N GLU A 249 17.88 26.38 2.22
CA GLU A 249 18.30 25.90 3.54
C GLU A 249 18.87 24.49 3.50
N ARG A 250 18.34 23.61 2.65
CA ARG A 250 18.70 22.19 2.63
C ARG A 250 19.73 21.86 1.55
N LEU A 251 19.59 22.43 0.34
CA LEU A 251 20.48 22.13 -0.78
C LEU A 251 21.74 23.02 -0.81
N LEU A 252 21.59 24.30 -0.55
CA LEU A 252 22.69 25.29 -0.53
C LEU A 252 23.27 25.53 0.88
N ASP A 253 22.72 24.86 1.90
CA ASP A 253 23.09 24.98 3.33
C ASP A 253 23.13 26.44 3.82
N GLN A 254 22.25 27.29 3.27
CA GLN A 254 22.11 28.68 3.68
C GLN A 254 21.07 28.77 4.79
N ARG A 255 21.54 28.83 6.03
CA ARG A 255 20.72 28.76 7.26
C ARG A 255 19.66 29.86 7.44
N ASN A 256 19.59 30.85 6.54
CA ASN A 256 18.65 31.94 6.67
C ASN A 256 18.17 32.43 5.30
N MET A 257 16.90 32.16 4.98
CA MET A 257 16.19 32.72 3.82
C MET A 257 16.27 34.25 3.72
N SER A 258 16.46 34.97 4.83
CA SER A 258 16.56 36.44 4.82
C SER A 258 17.85 36.98 4.21
N THR A 259 18.85 36.12 3.95
CA THR A 259 20.08 36.51 3.23
C THR A 259 19.97 36.28 1.73
N PHE A 260 18.87 35.69 1.26
CA PHE A 260 18.62 35.54 -0.16
C PHE A 260 18.29 36.90 -0.78
N ASN A 261 19.18 37.39 -1.64
CA ASN A 261 19.03 38.65 -2.37
C ASN A 261 18.27 38.50 -3.70
N GLY A 262 17.74 37.31 -3.99
CA GLY A 262 17.05 36.99 -5.24
C GLY A 262 17.96 36.43 -6.35
N GLU A 263 19.27 36.34 -6.11
CA GLU A 263 20.24 35.89 -7.13
C GLU A 263 21.00 34.64 -6.67
N LEU A 264 21.23 33.72 -7.60
CA LEU A 264 22.11 32.57 -7.43
C LEU A 264 23.36 32.80 -8.28
N SER A 265 24.53 32.50 -7.74
CA SER A 265 25.74 32.41 -8.57
C SER A 265 25.60 31.29 -9.60
N ASP A 266 26.33 31.38 -10.72
CA ASP A 266 26.33 30.36 -11.76
C ASP A 266 26.62 28.94 -11.21
N GLY A 267 27.50 28.84 -10.21
CA GLY A 267 27.80 27.57 -9.54
C GLY A 267 26.60 27.01 -8.77
N GLN A 268 25.91 27.85 -8.00
CA GLN A 268 24.71 27.46 -7.25
C GLN A 268 23.55 27.13 -8.18
N TYR A 269 23.37 27.90 -9.25
CA TYR A 269 22.33 27.65 -10.25
C TYR A 269 22.53 26.28 -10.92
N ASN A 270 23.74 25.97 -11.36
CA ASN A 270 24.06 24.67 -11.96
C ASN A 270 23.85 23.51 -10.98
N GLN A 271 24.19 23.69 -9.70
CA GLN A 271 23.93 22.70 -8.66
C GLN A 271 22.44 22.44 -8.50
N VAL A 272 21.63 23.50 -8.40
CA VAL A 272 20.16 23.41 -8.29
C VAL A 272 19.55 22.71 -9.50
N CYS A 273 19.92 23.11 -10.71
CA CYS A 273 19.42 22.50 -11.95
C CYS A 273 19.79 21.02 -12.08
N ASN A 274 20.99 20.64 -11.67
CA ASN A 274 21.41 19.23 -11.70
C ASN A 274 20.67 18.41 -10.66
N PHE A 275 20.42 18.97 -9.48
CA PHE A 275 19.75 18.27 -8.39
C PHE A 275 18.25 18.09 -8.65
N LEU A 276 17.56 19.10 -9.19
CA LEU A 276 16.10 19.09 -9.37
C LEU A 276 15.62 18.48 -10.69
N ARG A 277 16.52 18.08 -11.59
CA ARG A 277 16.19 17.67 -12.97
C ARG A 277 15.05 16.65 -13.08
N ASP A 278 15.03 15.68 -12.17
CA ASP A 278 14.08 14.57 -12.17
C ASP A 278 13.18 14.57 -10.92
N VAL A 279 13.12 15.70 -10.21
CA VAL A 279 12.30 15.86 -9.02
C VAL A 279 10.93 16.37 -9.42
N GLU A 280 9.89 15.62 -9.07
CA GLU A 280 8.52 16.06 -9.28
C GLU A 280 8.17 17.16 -8.26
N VAL A 281 7.77 18.33 -8.78
CA VAL A 281 7.31 19.46 -7.97
C VAL A 281 5.84 19.71 -8.31
N THR A 282 5.00 19.74 -7.29
CA THR A 282 3.58 20.06 -7.45
C THR A 282 3.35 21.53 -7.16
N THR A 283 2.54 22.19 -7.99
CA THR A 283 2.06 23.54 -7.71
C THR A 283 0.68 23.45 -7.06
N THR A 284 0.56 23.90 -5.82
CA THR A 284 -0.75 24.20 -5.25
C THR A 284 -1.17 25.55 -5.83
N GLN A 285 -2.08 25.54 -6.80
CA GLN A 285 -2.83 26.76 -7.11
C GLN A 285 -3.67 27.07 -5.88
N SER A 286 -3.37 28.18 -5.22
CA SER A 286 -4.25 28.76 -4.20
C SER A 286 -5.59 29.09 -4.85
N ASP A 287 -6.67 28.46 -4.37
CA ASP A 287 -8.06 28.81 -4.67
C ASP A 287 -8.38 30.28 -4.30
#